data_AF-R6LQ59-F1
#
_entry.id   AF-R6LQ59-F1
#
_cell.length_a   1.000
_cell.length_b   1.000
_cell.length_c   1.000
_cell.angle_alpha   90.00
_cell.angle_beta   90.00
_cell.angle_gamma   90.00
#
_symmetry.space_group_name_H-M   'P 1'
#
loop_
_entity.id
_entity.type
_entity.pdbx_description
1 polymer ?
#
loop_
_entity_poly.entity_id
_entity_poly.type
_entity_poly.pdbx_seq_one_letter_code
_entity_poly.pdbx_strand_id
1 'polypeptide(L)'
;MNRYILAPDDRVRCFLPETGGSAVIEVFCGRSVIYFDAAQIESAQTVHGTPYAGEKCDALRFVCSDDLLGAKHEVYIPAEHPDYAAFAEGLRRDAPELSLGEEMQFVKETCNHDGKR
;
A
#
# COMPACT_ATOMS: atom_id res chain seq x y z
N MET A 1 5.88 -8.64 9.65
CA MET A 1 5.48 -7.58 8.70
C MET A 1 4.29 -8.11 7.93
N ASN A 2 3.16 -7.41 7.97
CA ASN A 2 1.91 -7.87 7.38
C ASN A 2 1.84 -7.43 5.92
N ARG A 3 1.88 -8.39 5.00
CA ARG A 3 1.74 -8.12 3.56
C ARG A 3 0.26 -8.09 3.17
N TYR A 4 -0.15 -7.03 2.47
CA TYR A 4 -1.51 -6.85 2.00
C TYR A 4 -1.54 -6.42 0.54
N ILE A 5 -2.25 -7.14 -0.31
CA ILE A 5 -2.54 -6.72 -1.68
C ILE A 5 -4.02 -6.40 -1.73
N LEU A 6 -4.37 -5.18 -2.15
CA LEU A 6 -5.75 -4.75 -2.21
C LEU A 6 -6.55 -5.64 -3.17
N ALA A 7 -7.65 -6.17 -2.67
CA ALA A 7 -8.67 -6.85 -3.45
C ALA A 7 -9.54 -5.82 -4.21
N PRO A 8 -10.26 -6.22 -5.26
CA PRO A 8 -11.10 -5.30 -6.03
C PRO A 8 -12.23 -4.60 -5.27
N ASP A 9 -12.70 -5.20 -4.17
CA ASP A 9 -13.75 -4.64 -3.32
C ASP A 9 -13.22 -3.74 -2.20
N ASP A 10 -11.90 -3.76 -1.97
CA ASP A 10 -11.27 -2.90 -0.99
C ASP A 10 -11.36 -1.44 -1.42
N ARG A 11 -11.17 -0.54 -0.45
CA ARG A 11 -11.10 0.89 -0.71
C ARG A 11 -9.80 1.48 -0.21
N VAL A 12 -9.29 2.45 -0.95
CA VAL A 12 -8.11 3.22 -0.53
C VAL A 12 -8.27 4.69 -0.85
N ARG A 13 -7.88 5.53 0.09
CA ARG A 13 -7.98 6.98 -0.02
C ARG A 13 -6.74 7.64 0.56
N CYS A 14 -6.36 8.77 -0.03
CA CYS A 14 -5.35 9.65 0.51
C CYS A 14 -5.96 11.05 0.65
N PHE A 15 -5.83 11.66 1.82
CA PHE A 15 -6.38 12.98 2.11
C PHE A 15 -5.58 13.71 3.19
N LEU A 16 -5.64 15.05 3.19
CA LEU A 16 -5.13 15.86 4.28
C LEU A 16 -6.15 15.94 5.42
N PRO A 17 -5.75 15.72 6.68
CA PRO A 17 -6.64 15.86 7.81
C PRO A 17 -7.00 17.33 8.05
N GLU A 18 -8.26 17.61 8.42
CA GLU A 18 -8.76 18.96 8.70
C GLU A 18 -8.04 19.65 9.87
N THR A 19 -7.46 18.87 10.77
CA THR A 19 -6.69 19.36 11.93
C THR A 19 -5.33 19.94 11.55
N GLY A 20 -4.94 19.85 10.28
CA GLY A 20 -3.56 20.08 9.83
C GLY A 20 -2.66 18.89 10.18
N GLY A 21 -1.61 18.70 9.40
CA GLY A 21 -0.68 17.57 9.54
C GLY A 21 -0.22 17.02 8.19
N SER A 22 0.43 15.86 8.24
CA SER A 22 0.78 15.06 7.06
C SER A 22 -0.44 14.37 6.46
N ALA A 23 -0.34 13.97 5.19
CA ALA A 23 -1.40 13.24 4.51
C ALA A 23 -1.66 11.89 5.18
N VAL A 24 -2.93 11.51 5.28
CA VAL A 24 -3.38 10.23 5.81
C VAL A 24 -3.78 9.33 4.65
N ILE A 25 -3.35 8.07 4.73
CA ILE A 25 -3.78 7.00 3.85
C ILE A 25 -4.73 6.10 4.63
N GLU A 26 -5.95 5.98 4.14
CA GLU A 26 -6.98 5.09 4.67
C GLU A 26 -7.09 3.87 3.75
N VAL A 27 -6.96 2.67 4.33
CA VAL A 27 -7.19 1.39 3.63
C VAL A 27 -8.33 0.66 4.32
N PHE A 28 -9.37 0.33 3.55
CA PHE A 28 -10.52 -0.44 4.02
C PHE A 28 -10.54 -1.81 3.34
N CYS A 29 -10.33 -2.87 4.12
CA CYS A 29 -10.26 -4.26 3.66
C CYS A 29 -11.57 -5.04 3.87
N GLY A 30 -12.71 -4.38 3.67
CA GLY A 30 -14.06 -4.95 3.87
C GLY A 30 -14.49 -5.10 5.33
N ARG A 31 -13.57 -5.40 6.26
CA ARG A 31 -13.87 -5.61 7.70
C ARG A 31 -13.13 -4.69 8.65
N SER A 32 -11.98 -4.19 8.22
CA SER A 32 -11.14 -3.32 9.02
C SER A 32 -10.75 -2.09 8.22
N VAL A 33 -10.59 -0.98 8.92
CA VAL A 33 -9.95 0.22 8.40
C VAL A 33 -8.58 0.35 9.06
N ILE A 34 -7.57 0.66 8.26
CA ILE A 34 -6.20 0.91 8.71
C ILE A 34 -5.81 2.30 8.24
N TYR A 35 -5.27 3.10 9.15
CA TYR A 35 -4.76 4.44 8.87
C TYR A 35 -3.25 4.43 8.90
N PHE A 36 -2.66 5.05 7.89
CA PHE A 36 -1.22 5.26 7.78
C PHE A 36 -0.96 6.76 7.62
N ASP A 37 0.06 7.24 8.31
CA ASP A 37 0.61 8.57 8.06
C ASP A 37 1.59 8.48 6.88
N ALA A 38 1.34 9.25 5.81
CA ALA A 38 2.20 9.27 4.63
C ALA A 38 3.64 9.72 4.95
N ALA A 39 3.84 10.54 5.98
CA ALA A 39 5.17 10.94 6.45
C ALA A 39 5.92 9.82 7.17
N GLN A 40 5.23 8.76 7.60
CA GLN A 40 5.82 7.57 8.24
C GLN A 40 6.11 6.45 7.22
N ILE A 41 5.87 6.69 5.93
CA ILE A 41 6.21 5.72 4.89
C ILE A 41 7.74 5.56 4.82
N GLU A 42 8.20 4.37 5.13
CA GLU A 42 9.63 4.03 5.14
C GLU A 42 10.16 3.80 3.72
N SER A 43 9.30 3.29 2.82
CA SER A 43 9.65 3.08 1.42
C SER A 43 8.39 2.96 0.56
N ALA A 44 8.41 3.55 -0.63
CA ALA A 44 7.37 3.43 -1.65
C ALA A 44 7.99 3.12 -3.01
N GLN A 45 7.45 2.16 -3.76
CA GLN A 45 8.05 1.64 -4.99
C GLN A 45 6.96 1.17 -5.96
N THR A 46 7.24 1.26 -7.27
CA THR A 46 6.44 0.56 -8.28
C THR A 46 6.86 -0.91 -8.30
N VAL A 47 5.89 -1.82 -8.25
CA VAL A 47 6.13 -3.27 -8.28
C VAL A 47 5.39 -3.90 -9.45
N HIS A 48 6.16 -4.45 -10.38
CA HIS A 48 5.65 -5.09 -11.59
C HIS A 48 5.18 -6.52 -11.33
N GLY A 49 4.15 -6.95 -12.06
CA GLY A 49 3.66 -8.33 -12.06
C GLY A 49 3.00 -8.77 -10.76
N THR A 50 2.46 -7.81 -10.00
CA THR A 50 1.67 -8.05 -8.78
C THR A 50 0.37 -8.77 -9.15
N PRO A 51 0.02 -9.88 -8.47
CA PRO A 51 -1.20 -10.62 -8.75
C PRO A 51 -2.43 -9.83 -8.31
N TYR A 52 -3.37 -9.60 -9.22
CA TYR A 52 -4.62 -8.88 -8.96
C TYR A 52 -5.75 -9.39 -9.85
N ALA A 53 -6.92 -9.66 -9.27
CA ALA A 53 -8.13 -10.12 -9.98
C ALA A 53 -7.96 -11.31 -10.96
N GLY A 54 -6.94 -12.16 -10.75
CA GLY A 54 -6.62 -13.30 -11.62
C GLY A 54 -5.58 -13.00 -12.70
N GLU A 55 -5.16 -11.75 -12.84
CA GLU A 55 -4.12 -11.29 -13.76
C GLU A 55 -2.90 -10.73 -13.01
N LYS A 56 -1.94 -10.20 -13.75
CA LYS A 56 -0.74 -9.54 -13.22
C LYS A 56 -0.70 -8.11 -13.71
N CYS A 57 -0.53 -7.17 -12.80
CA CYS A 57 -0.42 -5.76 -13.11
C CYS A 57 0.71 -5.11 -12.31
N ASP A 58 1.00 -3.86 -12.63
CA ASP A 58 1.85 -3.03 -11.78
C ASP A 58 1.08 -2.63 -10.52
N ALA A 59 1.78 -2.43 -9.41
CA ALA A 59 1.20 -1.96 -8.17
C ALA A 59 2.10 -0.91 -7.53
N LEU A 60 1.50 0.07 -6.86
CA LEU A 60 2.24 0.88 -5.91
C LEU A 60 2.37 0.10 -4.60
N ARG A 61 3.59 -0.14 -4.17
CA ARG A 61 3.91 -0.76 -2.89
C ARG A 61 4.42 0.29 -1.93
N PHE A 62 3.91 0.31 -0.69
CA PHE A 62 4.52 1.09 0.39
C PHE A 62 4.66 0.27 1.66
N VAL A 63 5.65 0.63 2.47
CA VAL A 63 5.84 0.08 3.82
C VAL A 63 5.67 1.19 4.83
N CYS A 64 4.75 0.97 5.77
CA CYS A 64 4.42 1.92 6.81
C CYS A 64 3.95 1.16 8.06
N SER A 65 4.21 1.72 9.23
CA SER A 65 3.58 1.26 10.46
C SER A 65 2.18 1.85 10.57
N ASP A 66 1.20 1.09 11.06
CA ASP A 66 -0.13 1.63 11.33
C ASP A 66 -0.10 2.51 12.59
N ASP A 67 -0.90 3.58 12.60
CA ASP A 67 -0.90 4.55 13.70
C ASP A 67 -1.47 3.98 15.01
N LEU A 68 -2.33 2.94 14.91
CA LEU A 68 -3.09 2.43 16.03
C LEU A 68 -2.32 1.37 16.85
N LEU A 69 -1.69 0.42 16.17
CA LEU A 69 -1.02 -0.73 16.78
C LEU A 69 0.50 -0.70 16.61
N GLY A 70 1.04 0.20 15.78
CA GLY A 70 2.47 0.25 15.44
C GLY A 70 2.96 -1.01 14.71
N ALA A 71 2.05 -1.80 14.16
CA ALA A 71 2.36 -2.96 13.35
C ALA A 71 2.86 -2.50 11.98
N LYS A 72 3.95 -3.12 11.52
CA LYS A 72 4.53 -2.81 10.21
C LYS A 72 3.79 -3.54 9.10
N HIS A 73 3.26 -2.77 8.15
CA HIS A 73 2.53 -3.23 6.99
C HIS A 73 3.32 -3.01 5.70
N GLU A 74 3.16 -3.95 4.76
CA GLU A 74 3.60 -3.82 3.38
C GLU A 74 2.34 -3.90 2.50
N VAL A 75 1.92 -2.76 1.97
CA VAL A 75 0.65 -2.62 1.24
C VAL A 75 0.93 -2.46 -0.25
N TYR A 76 0.22 -3.22 -1.07
CA TYR A 76 0.25 -3.15 -2.52
C TYR A 76 -1.11 -2.66 -3.02
N ILE A 77 -1.10 -1.55 -3.76
CA ILE A 77 -2.27 -0.99 -4.45
C ILE A 77 -2.08 -1.26 -5.95
N PRO A 78 -2.79 -2.25 -6.51
CA PRO A 78 -2.76 -2.56 -7.94
C PRO A 78 -3.14 -1.36 -8.79
N ALA A 79 -2.44 -1.14 -9.91
CA ALA A 79 -2.70 -0.03 -10.82
C ALA A 79 -4.08 -0.12 -11.49
N GLU A 80 -4.62 -1.34 -11.59
CA GLU A 80 -5.97 -1.62 -12.09
C GLU A 80 -7.05 -1.48 -11.01
N HIS A 81 -6.68 -1.18 -9.76
CA HIS A 81 -7.66 -0.96 -8.69
C HIS A 81 -8.51 0.29 -8.97
N PRO A 82 -9.84 0.26 -8.77
CA PRO A 82 -10.72 1.39 -9.11
C PRO A 82 -10.33 2.69 -8.41
N ASP A 83 -9.84 2.61 -7.18
CA ASP A 83 -9.42 3.79 -6.42
C ASP A 83 -7.95 4.21 -6.70
N TYR A 84 -7.18 3.45 -7.50
CA TYR A 84 -5.75 3.71 -7.71
C TYR A 84 -5.47 5.11 -8.23
N ALA A 85 -6.19 5.55 -9.27
CA ALA A 85 -5.94 6.83 -9.92
C ALA A 85 -6.18 8.00 -8.95
N ALA A 86 -7.31 7.99 -8.23
CA ALA A 86 -7.65 9.00 -7.25
C ALA A 86 -6.67 9.01 -6.06
N PHE A 87 -6.30 7.82 -5.59
CA PHE A 87 -5.30 7.67 -4.54
C PHE A 87 -3.92 8.21 -4.95
N ALA A 88 -3.44 7.85 -6.14
CA ALA A 88 -2.13 8.27 -6.63
C ALA A 88 -2.08 9.79 -6.88
N GLU A 89 -3.18 10.40 -7.32
CA GLU A 89 -3.29 11.86 -7.40
C GLU A 89 -3.25 12.50 -6.01
N GLY A 90 -4.02 11.98 -5.06
CA GLY A 90 -4.02 12.44 -3.67
C GLY A 90 -2.62 12.38 -3.06
N LEU A 91 -1.93 11.25 -3.22
CA LEU A 91 -0.58 11.07 -2.71
C LEU A 91 0.42 12.08 -3.31
N ARG A 92 0.35 12.35 -4.62
CA ARG A 92 1.22 13.34 -5.27
C ARG A 92 0.95 14.76 -4.82
N ARG A 93 -0.31 15.09 -4.54
CA ARG A 93 -0.73 16.42 -4.10
C ARG A 93 -0.40 16.65 -2.63
N ASP A 94 -0.71 15.67 -1.81
CA ASP A 94 -0.78 15.79 -0.35
C ASP A 94 0.48 15.25 0.35
N ALA A 95 1.26 14.38 -0.30
CA ALA A 95 2.57 13.88 0.15
C ALA A 95 3.65 13.99 -0.95
N PRO A 96 3.93 15.21 -1.48
CA PRO A 96 4.86 15.40 -2.60
C PRO A 96 6.32 15.05 -2.26
N GLU A 97 6.68 15.00 -0.98
CA GLU A 97 7.99 14.60 -0.49
C GLU A 97 8.23 13.08 -0.60
N LEU A 98 7.17 12.29 -0.72
CA LEU A 98 7.28 10.86 -0.93
C LEU A 98 7.84 10.58 -2.32
N SER A 99 9.08 10.13 -2.35
CA SER A 99 9.74 9.70 -3.58
C SER A 99 9.62 8.20 -3.77
N LEU A 100 9.33 7.78 -5.01
CA LEU A 100 9.37 6.37 -5.36
C LEU A 100 10.83 5.92 -5.48
N GLY A 101 11.18 4.84 -4.78
CA GLY A 101 12.47 4.17 -4.94
C GLY A 101 12.54 3.37 -6.24
N GLU A 102 13.59 2.56 -6.36
CA GLU A 102 13.78 1.69 -7.53
C GLU A 102 12.60 0.74 -7.73
N GLU A 103 12.20 0.59 -8.99
CA GLU A 103 11.14 -0.33 -9.41
C GLU A 103 11.54 -1.78 -9.11
N MET A 104 10.56 -2.60 -8.77
CA MET A 104 10.79 -3.98 -8.34
C MET A 104 9.89 -4.96 -9.09
N GLN A 105 10.29 -6.23 -9.13
CA GLN A 105 9.41 -7.32 -9.54
C GLN A 105 8.69 -7.89 -8.32
N PHE A 106 7.40 -8.19 -8.46
CA PHE A 106 6.66 -8.90 -7.42
C PHE A 106 7.27 -10.29 -7.19
N VAL A 107 7.75 -10.51 -5.96
CA VAL A 107 8.21 -11.81 -5.49
C VAL A 107 7.18 -12.35 -4.52
N LYS A 108 6.50 -13.43 -4.93
CA LYS A 108 5.62 -14.18 -4.03
C LYS A 108 6.44 -14.60 -2.81
N GLU A 109 5.90 -14.43 -1.61
CA GLU A 109 6.49 -15.05 -0.42
C GLU A 109 6.64 -16.54 -0.70
N THR A 110 7.88 -16.98 -0.88
CA THR A 110 8.20 -18.39 -0.87
C THR A 110 8.00 -18.81 0.57
N CYS A 111 6.87 -19.45 0.87
CA CYS A 111 6.81 -20.30 2.05
C CYS A 111 8.02 -21.23 1.95
N ASN A 112 9.00 -21.05 2.81
CA ASN A 112 10.05 -22.03 3.02
C ASN A 112 9.35 -23.23 3.67
N HIS A 113 8.67 -24.06 2.87
CA HIS A 113 8.35 -25.43 3.21
C HIS A 113 9.66 -26.25 3.15
N ASP A 114 10.72 -25.79 3.84
CA ASP A 114 11.79 -26.69 4.24
C ASP A 114 11.16 -27.50 5.38
N GLY A 115 10.52 -28.60 5.02
CA GLY A 115 9.84 -29.52 5.95
C GLY A 115 10.84 -30.26 6.84
N LYS A 116 11.75 -29.53 7.50
CA LYS A 116 12.63 -30.09 8.53
C LYS A 116 11.89 -30.07 9.85
N ARG A 117 11.27 -31.22 10.12
CA ARG A 117 11.03 -31.72 11.48
C ARG A 117 12.35 -31.92 12.21
#